data_AF-A3PB86-F1
#
_entry.id   AF-A3PB86-F1
#
_cell.length_a   1.000
_cell.length_b   1.000
_cell.length_c   1.000
_cell.angle_alpha   90.00
_cell.angle_beta   90.00
_cell.angle_gamma   90.00
#
_symmetry.space_group_name_H-M   'P 1'
#
loop_
_entity.id
_entity.type
_entity.pdbx_description
1 polymer ?
#
loop_
_entity_poly.entity_id
_entity_poly.type
_entity_poly.pdbx_seq_one_letter_code
_entity_poly.pdbx_strand_id
1 'polypeptide(L)' 'MIKERYKEEYEAGSDLLWPSDKEDKITRQFYKDLSNLSKNIKYSKKKKLKLFEQVVRIIRDNGWG' A
#
# COMPACT_ATOMS: atom_id res chain seq x y z
N MET A 1 -13.17 26.86 10.79
CA MET A 1 -14.28 27.70 10.30
C MET A 1 -14.16 27.98 8.79
N ILE A 2 -13.96 26.93 7.99
CA ILE A 2 -13.89 27.00 6.50
C ILE A 2 -14.86 25.97 5.88
N LYS A 3 -15.02 24.80 6.51
CA LYS A 3 -15.95 23.73 6.09
C LYS A 3 -17.41 24.19 5.87
N GLU A 4 -17.91 25.13 6.67
CA GLU A 4 -19.34 25.51 6.62
C GLU A 4 -19.69 26.36 5.40
N ARG A 5 -18.80 27.26 4.96
CA ARG A 5 -19.03 28.12 3.79
C ARG A 5 -19.14 27.34 2.47
N TYR A 6 -18.34 26.29 2.31
CA TYR A 6 -18.34 25.48 1.09
C TYR A 6 -19.50 24.47 1.03
N LYS A 7 -20.15 24.21 2.17
CA LYS A 7 -21.28 23.29 2.26
C LYS A 7 -22.56 23.91 1.69
N GLU A 8 -22.74 25.23 1.84
CA GLU A 8 -23.89 25.97 1.29
C GLU A 8 -23.85 26.11 -0.24
N GLU A 9 -22.68 26.31 -0.85
CA GLU A 9 -22.58 26.53 -2.31
C GLU A 9 -22.53 25.22 -3.13
N TYR A 10 -22.01 24.14 -2.54
CA TYR A 10 -21.78 22.87 -3.26
C TYR A 10 -22.17 21.68 -2.39
N GLU A 11 -23.43 21.64 -1.95
CA GLU A 11 -23.96 20.64 -1.03
C GLU A 11 -23.62 19.19 -1.48
N ALA A 12 -23.81 18.89 -2.76
CA ALA A 12 -23.55 17.56 -3.35
C ALA A 12 -22.06 17.21 -3.56
N GLY A 13 -21.17 18.22 -3.65
CA GLY A 13 -19.73 18.03 -3.88
C GLY A 13 -18.88 18.17 -2.62
N SER A 14 -19.44 18.81 -1.59
CA SER A 14 -18.75 19.11 -0.34
C SER A 14 -18.44 17.86 0.46
N ASP A 15 -19.36 16.89 0.53
CA ASP A 15 -19.14 15.61 1.21
C ASP A 15 -18.08 14.76 0.49
N LEU A 16 -17.94 14.93 -0.83
CA LEU A 16 -16.90 14.25 -1.62
C LEU A 16 -15.51 14.86 -1.39
N LEU A 17 -15.42 16.19 -1.34
CA LEU A 17 -14.15 16.91 -1.21
C LEU A 17 -13.69 17.04 0.26
N TRP A 18 -14.63 17.07 1.20
CA TRP A 18 -14.39 17.15 2.63
C TRP A 18 -15.13 16.03 3.36
N PRO A 19 -14.64 14.78 3.23
CA PRO A 19 -15.20 13.65 3.97
C PRO A 19 -15.22 13.93 5.48
N SER A 20 -16.17 13.29 6.16
CA SER A 20 -16.24 13.36 7.62
C SER A 20 -14.97 12.78 8.26
N ASP A 21 -14.66 13.15 9.50
CA ASP A 21 -13.48 12.64 10.20
C ASP A 21 -13.48 11.10 10.33
N LYS A 22 -14.68 10.49 10.27
CA LYS A 22 -14.85 9.04 10.25
C LYS A 22 -14.42 8.44 8.90
N GLU A 23 -14.84 9.05 7.80
CA GLU A 23 -14.50 8.63 6.44
C GLU A 23 -13.03 8.89 6.10
N ASP A 24 -12.46 10.02 6.54
CA ASP A 24 -11.03 10.32 6.39
C ASP A 24 -10.17 9.28 7.14
N LYS A 25 -10.55 8.89 8.36
CA LYS A 25 -9.86 7.82 9.11
C LYS A 25 -9.92 6.48 8.39
N ILE A 26 -11.09 6.09 7.88
CA ILE A 26 -11.26 4.83 7.14
C ILE A 26 -10.40 4.85 5.87
N THR A 27 -10.47 5.93 5.10
CA THR A 27 -9.73 6.08 3.84
C THR A 27 -8.22 6.06 4.07
N ARG A 28 -7.72 6.81 5.06
CA ARG A 28 -6.30 6.80 5.42
C ARG A 28 -5.84 5.42 5.88
N GLN A 29 -6.64 4.71 6.67
CA GLN A 29 -6.31 3.37 7.14
C GLN A 29 -6.25 2.37 5.97
N PHE A 30 -7.24 2.44 5.06
CA PHE A 30 -7.27 1.61 3.86
C PHE A 30 -6.01 1.77 2.99
N TYR A 31 -5.60 3.01 2.70
CA TYR A 31 -4.37 3.26 1.92
C TYR A 31 -3.10 2.81 2.66
N LYS A 32 -3.07 2.98 3.99
CA LYS A 32 -1.94 2.53 4.82
C LYS A 32 -1.80 1.01 4.79
N ASP A 33 -2.91 0.28 4.86
CA ASP A 33 -2.92 -1.17 4.81
C ASP A 33 -2.52 -1.70 3.43
N LEU A 34 -2.98 -1.07 2.35
CA LEU A 34 -2.50 -1.38 0.99
C LEU A 34 -0.99 -1.14 0.83
N SER A 35 -0.48 -0.03 1.38
CA SER A 35 0.95 0.27 1.35
C SER A 35 1.75 -0.80 2.09
N ASN A 36 1.31 -1.19 3.29
CA ASN A 36 1.96 -2.23 4.08
C ASN A 36 1.91 -3.60 3.40
N LEU A 37 0.76 -3.96 2.82
CA LEU A 37 0.60 -5.19 2.05
C LEU A 37 1.55 -5.21 0.84
N SER A 38 1.63 -4.12 0.09
CA SER A 38 2.52 -4.00 -1.07
C SER A 38 4.01 -4.14 -0.69
N LYS A 39 4.40 -3.56 0.46
CA LYS A 39 5.77 -3.67 1.00
C LYS A 39 6.07 -5.10 1.43
N ASN A 40 5.14 -5.77 2.10
CA ASN A 40 5.30 -7.15 2.53
C ASN A 40 5.39 -8.12 1.34
N ILE A 41 4.59 -7.93 0.29
CA ILE A 41 4.65 -8.72 -0.94
C ILE A 41 6.00 -8.50 -1.66
N LYS A 42 6.44 -7.24 -1.82
CA LYS A 42 7.74 -6.93 -2.44
C LYS A 42 8.92 -7.49 -1.64
N TYR A 43 8.87 -7.38 -0.31
CA TYR A 43 9.88 -7.94 0.59
C TYR A 43 9.93 -9.47 0.50
N SER A 44 8.76 -10.12 0.53
CA SER A 44 8.63 -11.58 0.38
C SER A 44 9.17 -12.05 -0.97
N LYS A 45 8.82 -11.38 -2.08
CA LYS A 45 9.34 -11.69 -3.42
C LYS A 45 10.86 -11.55 -3.50
N LYS A 46 11.43 -10.48 -2.95
CA LYS A 46 12.88 -10.25 -2.92
C LYS A 46 13.61 -11.30 -2.06
N LYS A 47 13.02 -11.72 -0.94
CA LYS A 47 13.57 -12.77 -0.08
C LYS A 47 13.55 -14.15 -0.76
N LYS A 48 12.43 -14.50 -1.43
CA LYS A 48 12.34 -15.74 -2.23
C LYS A 48 13.35 -15.77 -3.37
N LEU A 49 13.55 -14.65 -4.07
CA LEU A 49 14.51 -14.57 -5.18
C LEU A 49 15.95 -14.76 -4.71
N LYS A 50 16.33 -14.16 -3.57
CA LYS A 50 17.65 -14.39 -2.95
C LYS A 50 17.88 -15.84 -2.53
N LEU A 51 16.87 -16.51 -1.96
CA LEU A 51 16.97 -17.93 -1.59
C LEU A 51 17.11 -18.81 -2.82
N PHE A 52 16.36 -18.52 -3.90
CA PHE A 52 16.46 -19.26 -5.15
C PHE A 52 17.84 -19.09 -5.80
N GLU A 53 18.39 -17.88 -5.83
CA GLU A 53 19.76 -17.62 -6.30
C GLU A 53 20.81 -18.39 -5.49
N GLN A 54 20.67 -18.46 -4.17
CA GLN A 54 21.57 -19.23 -3.31
C GLN A 54 21.49 -20.73 -3.61
N VAL A 55 20.29 -21.28 -3.80
CA VAL A 55 20.11 -22.70 -4.14
C VAL A 55 20.67 -23.02 -5.52
N VAL A 56 20.40 -22.19 -6.54
CA VAL A 56 20.97 -22.36 -7.88
C VAL A 56 22.49 -22.29 -7.86
N ARG A 57 23.07 -21.39 -7.06
CA ARG A 57 24.52 -21.30 -6.89
C ARG A 57 25.11 -22.57 -6.28
N ILE A 58 24.49 -23.11 -5.22
CA ILE A 58 24.94 -24.37 -4.59
C ILE A 58 24.85 -25.55 -5.57
N ILE A 59 23.77 -25.65 -6.35
CA ILE A 59 23.61 -26.71 -7.36
C ILE A 59 24.67 -26.58 -8.45
N ARG A 60 24.94 -25.35 -8.93
CA ARG A 60 25.98 -25.07 -9.93
C ARG A 60 27.39 -25.37 -9.42
N ASP A 61 27.67 -25.05 -8.16
CA ASP A 61 28.98 -25.27 -7.55
C ASP A 61 29.22 -26.76 -7.18
N ASN A 62 28.16 -27.55 -6.96
CA ASN A 62 28.23 -28.96 -6.59
C ASN A 62 28.07 -29.96 -7.76
N GLY A 63 27.81 -29.49 -8.99
CA GLY A 63 27.67 -30.42 -10.11
C GLY A 63 27.33 -29.71 -11.41
N TRP A 64 28.35 -29.31 -12.15
CA TRP A 64 28.49 -29.34 -13.61
C TRP A 64 29.89 -28.80 -13.95
N GLY A 65 30.88 -29.65 -13.71
CA GLY A 65 32.12 -29.73 -14.49
C GLY A 65 32.02 -30.94 -15.41
#